data_AF-A0A2U3K418-F1
#
_entry.id   AF-A0A2U3K418-F1
#
_cell.length_a   1.000
_cell.length_b   1.000
_cell.length_c   1.000
_cell.angle_alpha   90.00
_cell.angle_beta   90.00
_cell.angle_gamma   90.00
#
_symmetry.space_group_name_H-M   'P 1'
#
loop_
_entity.id
_entity.type
_entity.pdbx_description
1 polymer ?
#
loop_
_entity_poly.entity_id
_entity_poly.type
_entity_poly.pdbx_seq_one_letter_code
_entity_poly.pdbx_strand_id
1 'polypeptide(L)' 'MADKKHQISVNLSKKSLDRVCNKLDMNRALVLRTIFGDSVEARQLIFDMLNKVDAH' A
#
# COMPACT_ATOMS: atom_id res chain seq x y z
N MET A 1 19.27 -19.12 -17.19
CA MET A 1 19.46 -18.30 -15.97
C MET A 1 18.08 -17.99 -15.45
N ALA A 2 17.70 -18.49 -14.26
CA ALA A 2 16.39 -18.21 -13.70
C ALA A 2 16.43 -16.80 -13.10
N ASP A 3 15.73 -15.85 -13.72
CA ASP A 3 15.43 -14.55 -13.11
C ASP A 3 14.80 -14.83 -11.74
N LYS A 4 15.56 -14.55 -10.68
CA LYS A 4 15.05 -14.65 -9.32
C LYS A 4 13.96 -13.59 -9.20
N LYS A 5 12.69 -13.99 -9.37
CA LYS A 5 11.53 -13.16 -9.04
C LYS A 5 11.76 -12.63 -7.63
N HIS A 6 12.07 -11.33 -7.53
CA HIS A 6 12.15 -10.64 -6.25
C HIS A 6 10.72 -10.55 -5.72
N GLN A 7 10.34 -11.52 -4.90
CA GLN A 7 9.06 -11.51 -4.23
C GLN A 7 9.20 -10.71 -2.93
N ILE A 8 8.54 -9.56 -2.88
CA ILE A 8 8.40 -8.77 -1.66
C ILE A 8 7.04 -9.10 -1.07
N SER A 9 7.04 -9.70 0.12
CA SER A 9 5.81 -9.99 0.88
C SER A 9 5.62 -8.90 1.93
N VAL A 10 4.49 -8.19 1.84
CA VAL A 10 4.13 -7.14 2.81
C VAL A 10 2.90 -7.59 3.59
N ASN A 11 3.02 -7.68 4.92
CA ASN A 11 1.89 -7.99 5.80
C ASN A 11 1.11 -6.71 6.07
N LEU A 12 -0.01 -6.54 5.34
CA LEU A 12 -0.94 -5.44 5.55
C LEU A 12 -2.24 -5.96 6.19
N SER A 13 -2.68 -5.30 7.26
CA SER A 13 -4.00 -5.52 7.83
C SER A 13 -5.08 -5.24 6.78
N LYS A 14 -5.96 -6.21 6.54
CA LYS A 14 -7.08 -6.05 5.60
C LYS A 14 -7.96 -4.85 5.98
N LYS A 15 -8.22 -4.67 7.29
CA LYS A 15 -9.02 -3.55 7.81
C LYS A 15 -8.37 -2.20 7.51
N SER A 16 -7.06 -2.08 7.75
CA SER A 16 -6.33 -0.83 7.58
C SER A 16 -6.21 -0.46 6.10
N LEU A 17 -5.98 -1.44 5.23
CA LEU A 17 -5.99 -1.24 3.78
C LEU A 17 -7.36 -0.80 3.25
N ASP A 18 -8.44 -1.44 3.69
CA ASP A 18 -9.81 -1.07 3.28
C ASP A 18 -10.18 0.35 3.77
N ARG A 19 -9.75 0.73 4.99
CA ARG A 19 -9.90 2.11 5.50
C ARG A 19 -9.16 3.13 4.64
N VAL A 20 -7.93 2.83 4.19
CA VAL A 20 -7.15 3.72 3.32
C VAL A 20 -7.79 3.84 1.93
N CYS A 21 -8.24 2.73 1.35
CA CYS A 21 -8.97 2.73 0.08
C CYS A 21 -10.19 3.67 0.14
N ASN A 22 -10.99 3.55 1.21
CA ASN A 22 -12.16 4.41 1.42
C ASN A 22 -11.79 5.88 1.64
N LYS A 23 -10.71 6.18 2.39
CA LYS A 23 -10.29 7.56 2.65
C LYS A 23 -9.74 8.28 1.42
N LEU A 24 -9.08 7.54 0.53
CA LEU A 24 -8.48 8.09 -0.68
C LEU A 24 -9.41 8.05 -1.89
N ASP A 25 -10.60 7.46 -1.74
CA ASP A 25 -11.49 7.12 -2.85
C ASP A 25 -10.76 6.37 -3.98
N MET A 26 -9.88 5.44 -3.57
CA MET A 26 -9.06 4.64 -4.47
C MET A 26 -9.42 3.17 -4.30
N ASN A 27 -9.55 2.45 -5.41
CA ASN A 27 -9.67 1.01 -5.33
C ASN A 27 -8.38 0.36 -4.82
N ARG A 28 -8.52 -0.84 -4.27
CA ARG A 28 -7.41 -1.60 -3.67
C ARG A 28 -6.25 -1.85 -4.64
N ALA A 29 -6.54 -2.10 -5.92
CA ALA A 29 -5.50 -2.34 -6.92
C ALA A 29 -4.67 -1.09 -7.22
N LEU A 30 -5.29 0.09 -7.17
CA LEU A 30 -4.62 1.37 -7.37
C LEU A 30 -3.73 1.71 -6.19
N VAL A 31 -4.22 1.53 -4.95
CA VAL A 31 -3.42 1.71 -3.73
C VAL A 31 -2.19 0.78 -3.74
N LEU A 32 -2.37 -0.50 -4.07
CA LEU A 32 -1.25 -1.44 -4.16
C LEU A 32 -0.28 -1.05 -5.28
N ARG A 33 -0.77 -0.60 -6.44
CA ARG A 33 0.09 -0.07 -7.50
C ARG A 33 0.88 1.15 -7.05
N THR A 34 0.30 2.03 -6.24
CA THR A 34 1.02 3.17 -5.67
C THR A 34 2.10 2.73 -4.69
N ILE A 35 1.82 1.74 -3.83
CA ILE A 35 2.81 1.18 -2.90
C ILE A 35 4.00 0.56 -3.66
N PHE A 36 3.73 -0.21 -4.71
CA PHE A 36 4.76 -0.93 -5.46
C PHE A 36 5.28 -0.18 -6.69
N GLY A 37 4.76 1.02 -6.98
CA GLY A 37 5.18 1.86 -8.09
C GLY A 37 6.40 2.71 -7.75
N ASP A 38 6.92 3.44 -8.72
CA ASP A 38 8.21 4.15 -8.60
C ASP A 38 8.14 5.47 -7.84
N SER A 39 6.94 6.01 -7.60
CA SER A 39 6.79 7.28 -6.87
C SER A 39 6.97 7.09 -5.37
N VAL A 40 8.12 7.55 -4.86
CA VAL A 40 8.46 7.53 -3.43
C VAL A 40 7.47 8.38 -2.62
N GLU A 41 7.11 9.56 -3.12
CA GLU A 41 6.18 10.49 -2.44
C GLU A 41 4.79 9.86 -2.30
N ALA A 42 4.26 9.29 -3.39
CA ALA A 42 2.95 8.66 -3.36
C ALA A 42 2.95 7.43 -2.45
N ARG A 43 4.02 6.63 -2.47
CA ARG A 43 4.20 5.50 -1.55
C ARG A 43 4.22 5.95 -0.09
N GLN A 44 4.96 7.03 0.22
CA GLN A 44 5.05 7.57 1.57
C GLN A 44 3.68 8.07 2.06
N LEU A 45 2.91 8.74 1.20
CA LEU A 45 1.55 9.18 1.52
C LEU A 45 0.64 8.00 1.93
N ILE A 46 0.71 6.88 1.21
CA ILE A 46 -0.07 5.68 1.54
C ILE A 46 0.39 5.10 2.89
N PHE A 47 1.69 5.05 3.17
CA PHE A 47 2.20 4.57 4.46
C PHE A 47 1.81 5.48 5.62
N ASP A 48 1.87 6.80 5.45
CA ASP A 48 1.42 7.75 6.47
C ASP A 48 -0.07 7.61 6.76
N MET A 49 -0.88 7.38 5.72
CA MET A 49 -2.30 7.09 5.85
C MET A 49 -2.55 5.77 6.59
N LEU A 50 -1.80 4.70 6.25
CA LEU A 50 -1.88 3.41 6.93
C LEU A 50 -1.56 3.56 8.42
N ASN A 51 -0.49 4.26 8.77
CA ASN A 51 -0.11 4.51 10.16
C ASN A 51 -1.18 5.30 10.92
N LYS A 52 -1.82 6.30 10.28
CA LYS A 52 -2.91 7.07 10.89
C LYS A 52 -4.18 6.26 11.13
N VAL A 53 -4.47 5.23 10.31
CA VAL A 53 -5.68 4.41 10.48
C VAL A 53 -5.48 3.20 11.40
N ASP A 54 -4.24 2.82 11.68
CA ASP A 54 -3.87 1.73 12.60
C ASP A 54 -3.78 2.20 14.07
N ALA A 55 -3.56 3.51 14.29
CA ALA A 55 -3.49 4.12 15.62
C ALA A 55 -4.86 4.21 16.37
N HIS A 56 -5.92 3.61 15.84
CA HIS A 56 -7.30 3.61 16.36
C HIS A 56 -8.02 2.27 16.15
#